data_AF-A0A1V6R3D8-F1
#
_entry.id   AF-A0A1V6R3D8-F1
#
_cell.length_a   1.000
_cell.length_b   1.000
_cell.length_c   1.000
_cell.angle_alpha   90.00
_cell.angle_beta   90.00
_cell.angle_gamma   90.00
#
_symmetry.space_group_name_H-M   'P 1'
#
loop_
_entity.id
_entity.type
_entity.pdbx_description
1 polymer ?
#
loop_
_entity_poly.entity_id
_entity_poly.type
_entity_poly.pdbx_seq_one_letter_code
_entity_poly.pdbx_strand_id
1 'polypeptide(L)'
;MYYVIRFLADNPGVWLFYCHIDWHMMQGLAMTFIEAPRELQDNLVIPDDHIKVCEAAGVPYQGNAAANTEDCRNLKGENKPPGFIPAGFTAPGIAALVFSCICPIMGMVAISIYGMSGLKSPVRKPGFR
;
A
#
# COMPACT_ATOMS: atom_id res chain seq x y z
N MET A 1 -4.84 3.02 -22.97
CA MET A 1 -4.51 4.41 -22.59
C MET A 1 -3.16 4.38 -21.88
N TYR A 2 -2.22 5.23 -22.27
CA TYR A 2 -0.91 5.36 -21.64
C TYR A 2 -0.56 6.84 -21.46
N TYR A 3 0.33 7.14 -20.53
CA TYR A 3 0.84 8.49 -20.31
C TYR A 3 2.31 8.55 -20.70
N VAL A 4 2.75 9.71 -21.21
CA VAL A 4 4.15 9.99 -21.54
C VAL A 4 4.58 11.20 -20.72
N ILE A 5 5.64 11.03 -19.94
CA ILE A 5 6.20 12.07 -19.08
C ILE A 5 7.56 12.48 -19.67
N ARG A 6 7.86 13.78 -19.63
CA ARG A 6 9.18 14.34 -19.93
C ARG A 6 9.56 15.27 -18.78
N PHE A 7 10.79 15.14 -18.32
CA PHE A 7 11.40 16.06 -17.35
C PHE A 7 12.83 16.37 -17.82
N LEU A 8 13.33 17.52 -17.39
CA LEU A 8 14.74 17.88 -17.57
C LEU A 8 15.53 17.27 -16.41
N ALA A 9 16.66 16.64 -16.70
CA ALA A 9 17.59 16.15 -15.68
C ALA A 9 18.56 17.30 -15.33
N ASP A 10 18.08 18.25 -14.52
CA ASP A 10 18.80 19.42 -14.03
C ASP A 10 18.96 19.46 -12.49
N ASN A 11 18.70 18.36 -11.80
CA ASN A 11 18.76 18.24 -10.34
C ASN A 11 19.45 16.94 -9.89
N PRO A 12 20.79 16.95 -9.73
CA PRO A 12 21.58 15.79 -9.32
C PRO A 12 21.03 15.12 -8.05
N GLY A 13 20.79 13.82 -8.10
CA GLY A 13 20.15 13.14 -6.98
C GLY A 13 19.68 11.71 -7.25
N VAL A 14 19.04 11.12 -6.24
CA VAL A 14 18.42 9.80 -6.30
C VAL A 14 16.91 9.99 -6.10
N TRP A 15 16.13 9.85 -7.17
CA TRP A 15 14.71 10.19 -7.22
C TRP A 15 13.83 8.96 -7.30
N LEU A 16 12.82 8.87 -6.45
CA LEU A 16 11.88 7.76 -6.43
C LEU A 16 10.68 8.05 -7.32
N PHE A 17 10.41 7.15 -8.26
CA PHE A 17 9.24 7.15 -9.12
C PHE A 17 8.39 5.92 -8.81
N TYR A 18 7.18 6.13 -8.31
CA TYR A 18 6.36 5.05 -7.78
C TYR A 18 4.87 5.35 -7.92
N CYS A 19 4.05 4.33 -7.74
CA CYS A 19 2.61 4.50 -7.62
C CYS A 19 2.26 5.01 -6.21
N HIS A 20 1.63 6.18 -6.10
CA HIS A 20 1.23 6.79 -4.82
C HIS A 20 0.07 6.08 -4.10
N ILE A 21 -0.15 4.82 -4.43
CA ILE A 21 -1.07 3.93 -3.76
C ILE A 21 -0.22 3.04 -2.86
N ASP A 22 -0.34 3.20 -1.55
CA ASP A 22 0.56 2.60 -0.55
C ASP A 22 0.73 1.08 -0.74
N TRP A 23 -0.35 0.37 -1.04
CA TRP A 23 -0.27 -1.07 -1.27
C TRP A 23 0.49 -1.43 -2.54
N HIS A 24 0.38 -0.65 -3.62
CA HIS A 24 1.19 -0.87 -4.83
C HIS A 24 2.67 -0.57 -4.58
N MET A 25 2.97 0.47 -3.79
CA MET A 25 4.34 0.79 -3.36
C MET A 25 4.94 -0.35 -2.54
N MET A 26 4.23 -0.84 -1.52
CA MET A 26 4.67 -1.97 -0.69
C MET A 26 4.85 -3.26 -1.48
N GLN A 27 4.11 -3.43 -2.58
CA GLN A 27 4.27 -4.55 -3.52
C GLN A 27 5.45 -4.37 -4.48
N GLY A 28 6.18 -3.25 -4.42
CA GLY A 28 7.38 -2.99 -5.22
C GLY A 28 7.13 -2.27 -6.54
N LEU A 29 5.97 -1.60 -6.74
CA LEU A 29 5.72 -0.77 -7.92
C LEU A 29 6.44 0.58 -7.82
N ALA A 30 7.77 0.51 -7.83
CA ALA A 30 8.68 1.63 -7.71
C ALA A 30 9.89 1.47 -8.64
N MET A 31 10.49 2.60 -8.99
CA MET A 31 11.71 2.73 -9.77
C MET A 31 12.51 3.90 -9.19
N THR A 32 13.83 3.79 -9.24
CA THR A 32 14.72 4.86 -8.78
C THR A 32 15.50 5.41 -9.97
N PHE A 33 15.45 6.73 -10.16
CA PHE A 33 16.31 7.44 -11.09
C PHE A 33 17.57 7.91 -10.37
N ILE A 34 18.73 7.58 -10.90
CA ILE A 34 20.03 8.07 -10.40
C ILE A 34 20.52 9.12 -11.40
N GLU A 35 20.43 10.38 -11.01
CA GLU A 35 20.71 11.53 -11.85
C GLU A 35 22.08 12.13 -11.55
N ALA A 36 22.88 12.38 -12.59
CA ALA A 36 24.21 12.98 -12.53
C ALA A 36 25.09 12.44 -11.37
N PRO A 37 25.37 11.12 -11.30
CA PRO A 37 26.02 10.50 -10.14
C PRO A 37 27.42 11.05 -9.84
N ARG A 38 28.14 11.56 -10.85
CA ARG A 38 29.45 12.20 -10.65
C ARG A 38 29.33 13.54 -9.96
N GLU A 39 28.41 14.39 -10.41
CA GLU A 39 28.14 15.68 -9.79
C GLU A 39 27.58 15.52 -8.38
N LEU A 40 26.76 14.48 -8.16
CA LEU A 40 26.30 14.11 -6.84
C LEU A 40 27.47 13.76 -5.91
N GLN A 41 28.44 12.97 -6.38
CA GLN A 41 29.63 12.60 -5.58
C GLN A 41 30.53 13.79 -5.24
N ASP A 42 30.64 14.77 -6.15
CA ASP A 42 31.49 15.94 -5.96
C ASP A 42 30.87 16.96 -4.98
N ASN A 43 29.54 17.06 -4.93
CA ASN A 43 28.84 18.12 -4.19
C ASN A 43 28.09 17.63 -2.94
N LEU A 44 27.72 16.34 -2.86
CA LEU A 44 26.96 15.81 -1.74
C LEU A 44 27.88 15.22 -0.67
N VAL A 45 27.98 15.91 0.46
CA VAL A 45 28.55 15.35 1.68
C VAL A 45 27.41 14.85 2.56
N ILE A 46 27.36 13.54 2.81
CA ILE A 46 26.38 12.93 3.71
C ILE A 46 26.79 13.27 5.15
N PRO A 47 25.95 14.00 5.93
CA PRO A 47 26.28 14.29 7.32
C PRO A 47 26.38 13.02 8.18
N ASP A 48 27.31 13.03 9.14
CA ASP A 48 27.59 11.89 10.03
C ASP A 48 26.35 11.36 10.76
N ASP A 49 25.39 12.22 11.08
CA ASP A 49 24.17 11.83 11.77
C ASP A 49 23.29 10.89 10.92
N HIS A 50 23.32 10.99 9.60
CA HIS A 50 22.63 10.03 8.73
C HIS A 50 23.30 8.66 8.75
N ILE A 51 24.63 8.63 8.78
CA ILE A 51 25.40 7.38 8.87
C ILE A 51 25.12 6.68 10.21
N LYS A 52 25.07 7.44 11.32
CA LYS A 52 24.70 6.90 12.64
C LYS A 52 23.30 6.29 12.65
N VAL A 53 22.34 6.86 11.92
CA VAL A 53 20.99 6.28 11.79
C VAL A 53 21.05 4.95 11.05
N CYS A 54 21.83 4.84 9.96
CA CYS A 54 22.04 3.58 9.26
C CYS A 54 22.67 2.52 10.18
N GLU A 55 23.71 2.90 10.92
CA GLU A 55 24.40 2.01 11.88
C GLU A 55 23.45 1.55 13.00
N ALA A 56 22.68 2.46 13.58
CA ALA A 56 21.70 2.14 14.63
C ALA A 56 20.58 1.20 14.13
N ALA A 57 20.21 1.31 12.85
CA ALA A 57 19.23 0.44 12.21
C ALA A 57 19.84 -0.89 11.69
N GLY A 58 21.16 -1.07 11.78
CA GLY A 58 21.85 -2.24 11.22
C GLY A 58 21.79 -2.29 9.69
N VAL A 59 21.64 -1.14 9.02
CA VAL A 59 21.54 -1.04 7.56
C VAL A 59 22.92 -0.72 6.98
N PRO A 60 23.48 -1.57 6.09
CA PRO A 60 24.73 -1.26 5.39
C PRO A 60 24.57 -0.02 4.51
N TYR A 61 25.51 0.93 4.60
CA TYR A 61 25.52 2.17 3.81
C TYR A 61 26.58 2.17 2.70
N GLN A 62 27.33 1.08 2.54
CA GLN A 62 28.33 0.91 1.49
C GLN A 62 27.99 -0.31 0.62
N GLY A 63 28.30 -0.21 -0.67
CA GLY A 63 28.09 -1.28 -1.64
C GLY A 63 26.74 -1.19 -2.37
N ASN A 64 26.37 -2.28 -3.04
CA ASN A 64 25.12 -2.39 -3.79
C ASN A 64 23.93 -2.83 -2.90
N ALA A 65 22.80 -3.23 -3.52
CA ALA A 65 21.60 -3.70 -2.80
C ALA A 65 21.81 -4.91 -1.87
N ALA A 66 22.94 -5.61 -2.01
CA ALA A 66 23.36 -6.72 -1.15
C ALA A 66 24.59 -6.36 -0.28
N ALA A 67 24.93 -5.08 -0.15
CA ALA A 67 26.11 -4.57 0.56
C ALA A 67 27.47 -5.07 0.01
N ASN A 68 27.53 -5.47 -1.27
CA ASN A 68 28.79 -5.88 -1.90
C ASN A 68 29.54 -4.65 -2.44
N THR A 69 30.80 -4.48 -2.02
CA THR A 69 31.67 -3.35 -2.39
C THR A 69 32.69 -3.68 -3.47
N GLU A 70 33.13 -4.95 -3.57
CA GLU A 70 34.10 -5.38 -4.59
C GLU A 70 33.42 -5.67 -5.93
N ASP A 71 32.49 -6.64 -5.95
CA ASP A 71 31.67 -6.92 -7.13
C ASP A 71 30.29 -6.28 -7.00
N CYS A 72 30.17 -5.06 -7.55
CA CYS A 72 28.93 -4.30 -7.55
C CYS A 72 27.78 -4.95 -8.35
N ARG A 73 28.06 -5.97 -9.19
CA ARG A 73 27.01 -6.69 -9.94
C ARG A 73 26.46 -7.90 -9.19
N ASN A 74 27.12 -8.35 -8.13
CA ASN A 74 26.66 -9.47 -7.33
C ASN A 74 25.53 -9.03 -6.38
N LEU A 75 24.30 -9.48 -6.64
CA LEU A 75 23.13 -9.18 -5.82
C LEU A 75 22.78 -10.32 -4.83
N LYS A 76 23.70 -11.25 -4.61
CA LYS A 76 23.49 -12.35 -3.65
C LYS A 76 23.37 -11.79 -2.23
N GLY A 77 22.17 -11.84 -1.66
CA GLY A 77 21.86 -11.30 -0.34
C GLY A 77 20.95 -10.07 -0.36
N GLU A 78 20.53 -9.62 -1.55
CA GLU A 78 19.55 -8.54 -1.67
C GLU A 78 18.21 -8.90 -1.02
N ASN A 79 17.49 -7.86 -0.60
CA ASN A 79 16.11 -8.00 -0.17
C ASN A 79 15.23 -8.47 -1.33
N LYS A 80 14.50 -9.56 -1.11
CA LYS A 80 13.55 -10.11 -2.09
C LYS A 80 12.12 -9.83 -1.63
N PRO A 81 11.20 -9.57 -2.56
CA PRO A 81 9.79 -9.47 -2.21
C PRO A 81 9.34 -10.78 -1.54
N PRO A 82 8.39 -10.72 -0.59
CA PRO A 82 7.75 -11.92 -0.08
C PRO A 82 7.18 -12.73 -1.25
N GLY A 83 7.16 -14.06 -1.11
CA GLY A 83 6.64 -14.95 -2.13
C GLY A 83 5.19 -14.61 -2.52
N PHE A 84 4.77 -15.08 -3.69
CA PHE A 84 3.39 -14.92 -4.12
C PHE A 84 2.42 -15.46 -3.07
N ILE A 85 1.35 -14.71 -2.81
CA ILE A 85 0.22 -15.18 -2.02
C ILE A 85 -0.34 -16.46 -2.68
N PRO A 86 -0.74 -17.47 -1.87
CA PRO A 86 -1.30 -18.70 -2.40
C PRO A 86 -2.52 -18.39 -3.27
N ALA A 87 -2.65 -19.09 -4.39
CA ALA A 87 -3.79 -18.92 -5.27
C ALA A 87 -5.10 -19.33 -4.57
N GLY A 88 -6.15 -18.53 -4.74
CA GLY A 88 -7.50 -18.80 -4.22
C GLY A 88 -7.82 -18.08 -2.91
N PHE A 89 -9.04 -18.31 -2.41
CA PHE A 89 -9.48 -17.76 -1.13
C PHE A 89 -8.99 -18.64 0.02
N THR A 90 -8.40 -18.01 1.04
CA THR A 90 -8.13 -18.69 2.32
C THR A 90 -9.46 -19.03 3.00
N ALA A 91 -9.49 -20.03 3.90
CA ALA A 91 -10.72 -20.37 4.64
C ALA A 91 -11.34 -19.16 5.38
N PRO A 92 -10.55 -18.25 6.01
CA PRO A 92 -11.07 -16.99 6.53
C PRO A 92 -11.67 -16.08 5.44
N GLY A 93 -11.06 -16.03 4.26
CA GLY A 93 -11.58 -15.28 3.11
C GLY A 93 -12.92 -15.80 2.59
N ILE A 94 -13.09 -17.14 2.53
CA ILE A 94 -14.37 -17.77 2.17
C ILE A 94 -15.43 -17.45 3.22
N ALA A 95 -15.11 -17.58 4.51
CA ALA A 95 -16.05 -17.26 5.58
C ALA A 95 -16.48 -15.79 5.52
N ALA A 96 -15.53 -14.86 5.36
CA ALA A 96 -15.82 -13.44 5.21
C ALA A 96 -16.73 -13.16 4.01
N LEU A 97 -16.47 -13.79 2.86
CA LEU A 97 -17.30 -13.65 1.66
C LEU A 97 -18.75 -14.15 1.92
N VAL A 98 -18.90 -15.33 2.51
CA VAL A 98 -20.22 -15.90 2.82
C VAL A 98 -21.01 -14.99 3.77
N PHE A 99 -20.40 -14.52 4.86
CA PHE A 99 -21.07 -13.62 5.80
C PHE A 99 -21.40 -12.26 5.19
N SER A 100 -20.55 -11.74 4.30
CA SER A 100 -20.82 -10.48 3.58
C SER A 100 -22.05 -10.56 2.68
N CYS A 101 -22.40 -11.76 2.20
CA CYS A 101 -23.61 -12.01 1.43
C CYS A 101 -24.84 -12.30 2.31
N ILE A 102 -24.67 -13.05 3.41
CA ILE A 102 -25.79 -13.46 4.27
C ILE A 102 -26.32 -12.29 5.12
N CYS A 103 -25.45 -11.47 5.70
CA CYS A 103 -25.85 -10.40 6.62
C CYS A 103 -26.78 -9.35 5.97
N PRO A 104 -26.52 -8.84 4.75
CA PRO A 104 -27.43 -7.92 4.08
C PRO A 104 -28.79 -8.55 3.76
N ILE A 105 -28.81 -9.82 3.33
CA ILE A 105 -30.05 -10.54 3.04
C ILE A 105 -30.90 -10.65 4.31
N MET A 106 -30.30 -11.05 5.43
CA MET A 106 -30.99 -11.11 6.73
C MET A 106 -31.48 -9.72 7.18
N GLY A 107 -30.66 -8.68 7.00
CA GLY A 107 -31.04 -7.30 7.30
C GLY A 107 -32.24 -6.82 6.48
N MET A 108 -32.25 -7.09 5.17
CA MET A 108 -33.37 -6.73 4.30
C MET A 108 -34.65 -7.48 4.68
N VAL A 109 -34.55 -8.78 5.02
CA VAL A 109 -35.69 -9.58 5.49
C VAL A 109 -36.24 -9.00 6.80
N ALA A 110 -35.38 -8.68 7.77
CA ALA A 110 -35.79 -8.11 9.05
C ALA A 110 -36.52 -6.77 8.88
N ILE A 111 -35.99 -5.86 8.05
CA ILE A 111 -36.61 -4.56 7.76
C ILE A 111 -37.97 -4.77 7.06
N SER A 112 -38.05 -5.71 6.13
CA SER A 112 -39.31 -6.01 5.42
C SER A 112 -40.38 -6.53 6.38
N ILE A 113 -40.03 -7.45 7.28
CA ILE A 113 -40.95 -7.95 8.32
C ILE A 113 -41.39 -6.81 9.24
N TYR A 114 -40.46 -5.98 9.71
CA TYR A 114 -40.76 -4.84 10.55
C TYR A 114 -41.73 -3.86 9.86
N GLY A 115 -41.47 -3.50 8.61
CA GLY A 115 -42.34 -2.62 7.82
C GLY A 115 -43.76 -3.19 7.62
N MET A 116 -43.87 -4.51 7.43
CA MET A 116 -45.17 -5.20 7.33
C MET A 116 -45.87 -5.37 8.68
N SER A 117 -45.16 -5.34 9.81
CA SER A 117 -45.71 -5.60 11.15
C SER A 117 -46.64 -4.53 11.71
N GLY A 118 -46.99 -3.51 10.92
CA GLY A 118 -48.13 -2.63 11.15
C GLY A 118 -48.01 -1.69 12.35
N LEU A 119 -47.76 -0.40 12.09
CA LEU A 119 -48.13 0.67 13.02
C LEU A 119 -49.64 0.56 13.28
N LYS A 120 -50.04 0.27 14.54
CA LYS A 120 -51.43 0.34 14.97
C LYS A 120 -52.01 1.70 14.56
N SER A 121 -53.02 1.71 13.70
CA SER A 121 -53.75 2.94 13.37
C SER A 121 -54.34 3.54 14.66
N PRO A 122 -54.19 4.85 14.91
CA PRO A 122 -54.77 5.47 16.09
C PRO A 122 -56.30 5.37 15.99
N VAL A 123 -56.91 4.75 16.98
CA VAL A 123 -58.37 4.68 17.13
C VAL A 123 -58.90 6.11 17.22
N ARG A 124 -59.65 6.56 16.21
CA ARG A 124 -60.34 7.85 16.23
C ARG A 124 -61.40 7.81 17.35
N LYS A 125 -61.10 8.45 18.49
CA LYS A 125 -62.10 8.61 19.57
C LYS A 125 -63.30 9.38 19.01
N PRO A 126 -64.55 8.93 19.23
CA PRO A 126 -65.72 9.65 18.76
C PRO A 126 -65.77 11.01 19.46
N GLY A 127 -65.96 12.06 18.66
CA GLY A 127 -66.00 13.44 19.12
C GLY A 127 -67.11 13.65 20.15
N PHE A 128 -66.76 14.35 21.22
CA PHE A 128 -67.70 14.87 22.20
C PHE A 128 -68.54 15.96 21.52
N ARG A 129 -69.87 15.81 21.57
CA ARG A 129 -70.85 16.79 21.09
C ARG A 129 -71.08 17.85 22.15
#